data_AF-A0A7W7LXK4-F1
#
_entry.id   AF-A0A7W7LXK4-F1
#
_cell.length_a   1.000
_cell.length_b   1.000
_cell.length_c   1.000
_cell.angle_alpha   90.00
_cell.angle_beta   90.00
_cell.angle_gamma   90.00
#
_symmetry.space_group_name_H-M   'P 1'
#
loop_
_entity.id
_entity.type
_entity.pdbx_description
1 polymer ?
#
loop_
_entity_poly.entity_id
_entity_poly.type
_entity_poly.pdbx_seq_one_letter_code
_entity_poly.pdbx_strand_id
1 'polypeptide(L)'
;MSVRTDEETPGRVPRPTDRPRDGFPVLVGRACALAGLLDVAAGTLPRFRHDRVHAAEGLPGALGPFAAALSLGAGVLLLLLARGLERGERRAWRAAVVLLPVGAVAQFAYRHSLLGVLVPLALLAPLLLHRDRFAALPDPRSRWRALANLVLMGAGSLLLGLVVVSAHPGSLVGDPSLADRLAHVLYGLFGLEGPVDYRGDTSWTVAFCLGALGLLTAVTTVFLALRPEHPAARLTEEDEKRLRALLARHGGRPSPGRSALRRDKAVVFSPSGRAAVTYRVVGGVMIADGDPIGDVAAWPGAIERFMDEARAHSRTPAVMGCSGTGGEVWARETGLDALEPGDGAVVDVGGSSPTGRAVRKVRQTVARIERTGRATRVRRVRDLGGAEPDRIHRAASATRPAATASSPPRTRPVPGRGGTSC
;
A
#
# COMPACT_ATOMS: atom_id res chain seq x y z
N MET A 1 53.56 -25.67 33.63
CA MET A 1 52.89 -25.41 32.33
C MET A 1 51.42 -25.15 32.60
N SER A 2 51.04 -23.88 32.80
CA SER A 2 49.64 -23.48 33.00
C SER A 2 49.04 -23.08 31.65
N VAL A 3 48.02 -23.80 31.20
CA VAL A 3 47.27 -23.44 29.99
C VAL A 3 46.19 -22.45 30.39
N ARG A 4 46.34 -21.20 29.96
CA ARG A 4 45.27 -20.19 29.94
C ARG A 4 44.24 -20.63 28.89
N THR A 5 43.01 -20.85 29.30
CA THR A 5 41.86 -20.87 28.40
C THR A 5 41.35 -19.45 28.28
N ASP A 6 41.48 -18.86 27.10
CA ASP A 6 40.91 -17.56 26.77
C ASP A 6 39.38 -17.65 26.79
N GLU A 7 38.75 -16.85 27.66
CA GLU A 7 37.31 -16.60 27.65
C GLU A 7 36.95 -15.82 26.39
N GLU A 8 36.44 -16.53 25.39
CA GLU A 8 35.85 -15.94 24.20
C GLU A 8 34.54 -15.22 24.61
N THR A 9 34.62 -13.90 24.76
CA THR A 9 33.48 -13.05 25.09
C THR A 9 32.46 -13.11 23.95
N PRO A 10 31.22 -13.58 24.16
CA PRO A 10 30.26 -13.68 23.08
C PRO A 10 29.92 -12.27 22.58
N GLY A 11 30.13 -12.07 21.27
CA GLY A 11 29.89 -10.83 20.56
C GLY A 11 28.52 -10.25 20.92
N ARG A 12 28.55 -9.05 21.51
CA ARG A 12 27.35 -8.30 21.90
C ARG A 12 26.56 -7.95 20.63
N VAL A 13 25.53 -8.74 20.34
CA VAL A 13 24.54 -8.41 19.31
C VAL A 13 23.95 -7.05 19.67
N PRO A 14 24.00 -6.04 18.78
CA PRO A 14 23.49 -4.72 19.10
C PRO A 14 22.00 -4.80 19.48
N ARG A 15 21.64 -4.25 20.64
CA ARG A 15 20.25 -4.25 21.13
C ARG A 15 19.36 -3.44 20.18
N PRO A 16 18.09 -3.84 19.94
CA PRO A 16 17.18 -3.15 19.02
C PRO A 16 16.82 -1.70 19.42
N THR A 17 17.24 -1.23 20.59
CA THR A 17 16.88 0.07 21.18
C THR A 17 17.60 1.27 20.58
N ASP A 18 18.58 1.07 19.68
CA ASP A 18 19.37 2.16 19.07
C ASP A 18 18.87 2.64 17.70
N ARG A 19 17.68 2.22 17.24
CA ARG A 19 17.16 2.70 15.94
C ARG A 19 16.28 3.93 16.15
N PRO A 20 16.79 5.16 15.87
CA PRO A 20 15.92 6.31 15.79
C PRO A 20 14.82 6.00 14.79
N ARG A 21 13.58 6.41 15.10
CA ARG A 21 12.53 6.54 14.10
C ARG A 21 13.12 7.44 13.01
N ASP A 22 13.62 6.85 11.94
CA ASP A 22 14.30 7.54 10.86
C ASP A 22 13.28 8.43 10.16
N GLY A 23 13.05 9.63 10.71
CA GLY A 23 12.12 10.63 10.18
C GLY A 23 12.58 11.22 8.85
N PHE A 24 13.73 10.82 8.33
CA PHE A 24 14.32 11.35 7.11
C PHE A 24 13.44 11.13 5.87
N PRO A 25 12.92 9.93 5.55
CA PRO A 25 12.01 9.76 4.41
C PRO A 25 10.72 10.57 4.57
N VAL A 26 10.24 10.72 5.81
CA VAL A 26 9.08 11.56 6.13
C VAL A 26 9.38 13.04 5.90
N LEU A 27 10.55 13.53 6.34
CA LEU A 27 10.98 14.90 6.15
C LEU A 27 11.15 15.24 4.66
N VAL A 28 11.86 14.38 3.91
CA VAL A 28 12.06 14.57 2.47
C VAL A 28 10.74 14.48 1.71
N GLY A 29 9.87 13.52 2.07
CA GLY A 29 8.53 13.43 1.52
C GLY A 29 7.70 14.70 1.74
N ARG A 30 7.73 15.27 2.95
CA ARG A 30 7.06 16.55 3.27
C ARG A 30 7.68 17.74 2.53
N ALA A 31 9.00 17.81 2.41
CA ALA A 31 9.69 18.85 1.66
C ALA A 31 9.32 18.81 0.17
N CYS A 32 9.26 17.60 -0.41
CA CYS A 32 8.69 17.39 -1.73
C CYS A 32 7.23 17.86 -1.78
N ALA A 33 6.36 17.44 -0.85
CA ALA A 33 4.96 17.88 -0.85
C ALA A 33 4.81 19.41 -0.83
N LEU A 34 5.64 20.11 -0.05
CA LEU A 34 5.66 21.58 -0.03
C LEU A 34 6.07 22.16 -1.39
N ALA A 35 7.14 21.66 -2.00
CA ALA A 35 7.56 22.10 -3.34
C ALA A 35 6.47 21.84 -4.39
N GLY A 36 5.81 20.69 -4.34
CA GLY A 36 4.70 20.36 -5.24
C GLY A 36 3.50 21.28 -5.06
N LEU A 37 3.16 21.68 -3.82
CA LEU A 37 2.14 22.70 -3.56
C LEU A 37 2.52 24.06 -4.14
N LEU A 38 3.79 24.46 -4.02
CA LEU A 38 4.29 25.71 -4.59
C LEU A 38 4.22 25.70 -6.13
N ASP A 39 4.55 24.58 -6.77
CA ASP A 39 4.46 24.41 -8.22
C ASP A 39 3.01 24.48 -8.74
N VAL A 40 2.06 23.89 -7.99
CA VAL A 40 0.62 23.99 -8.28
C VAL A 40 0.12 25.43 -8.07
N ALA A 41 0.55 26.10 -7.00
CA ALA A 41 0.20 27.49 -6.74
C ALA A 41 0.75 28.41 -7.85
N ALA A 42 1.99 28.20 -8.30
CA ALA A 42 2.59 28.94 -9.39
C ALA A 42 1.88 28.73 -10.73
N GLY A 43 1.37 27.51 -10.99
CA GLY A 43 0.60 27.20 -12.20
C GLY A 43 -0.83 27.78 -12.20
N THR A 44 -1.44 27.96 -11.03
CA THR A 44 -2.85 28.39 -10.89
C THR A 44 -3.03 29.89 -10.65
N LEU A 45 -2.14 30.53 -9.89
CA LEU A 45 -2.31 31.91 -9.46
C LEU A 45 -1.88 32.92 -10.55
N PRO A 46 -2.76 33.86 -10.96
CA PRO A 46 -2.47 34.86 -12.00
C PRO A 46 -1.28 35.77 -11.67
N ARG A 47 -1.05 36.07 -10.38
CA ARG A 47 0.08 36.91 -9.92
C ARG A 47 1.44 36.32 -10.32
N PHE A 48 1.59 35.01 -10.30
CA PHE A 48 2.85 34.34 -10.71
C PHE A 48 2.95 34.10 -12.22
N ARG A 49 1.85 34.25 -12.97
CA ARG A 49 1.84 34.21 -14.44
C ARG A 49 2.32 35.52 -15.06
N HIS A 50 2.26 36.63 -14.32
CA HIS A 50 2.58 37.98 -14.81
C HIS A 50 3.78 38.65 -14.14
N ASP A 51 4.40 38.05 -13.13
CA ASP A 51 5.62 38.62 -12.55
C ASP A 51 6.87 38.28 -13.36
N ARG A 52 7.22 39.26 -14.22
CA ARG A 52 8.57 39.71 -14.61
C ARG A 52 9.49 38.70 -15.31
N VAL A 53 9.35 38.52 -16.63
CA VAL A 53 10.46 38.66 -17.63
C VAL A 53 9.95 38.94 -19.07
N HIS A 54 8.86 39.69 -19.27
CA HIS A 54 8.60 40.30 -20.60
C HIS A 54 9.36 41.63 -20.71
N ALA A 55 10.68 41.54 -20.68
CA ALA A 55 11.62 42.61 -21.02
C ALA A 55 12.87 42.06 -21.73
N ALA A 56 12.70 40.94 -22.46
CA ALA A 56 13.63 40.51 -23.49
C ALA A 56 12.82 40.28 -24.76
N GLU A 57 13.08 41.14 -25.74
CA GLU A 57 12.45 41.19 -27.05
C GLU A 57 12.53 39.84 -27.78
N GLY A 58 11.43 39.41 -28.40
CA GLY A 58 11.49 38.57 -29.61
C GLY A 58 10.70 37.25 -29.64
N LEU A 59 10.14 36.73 -28.54
CA LEU A 59 9.40 35.46 -28.58
C LEU A 59 7.87 35.66 -28.40
N PRO A 60 7.03 35.19 -29.36
CA PRO A 60 5.58 35.33 -29.29
C PRO A 60 5.00 34.56 -28.10
N GLY A 61 3.87 35.05 -27.56
CA GLY A 61 3.20 34.58 -26.33
C GLY A 61 2.63 33.15 -26.33
N ALA A 62 3.18 32.22 -27.12
CA ALA A 62 2.76 30.83 -27.23
C ALA A 62 3.26 29.91 -26.10
N LEU A 63 4.32 30.31 -25.36
CA LEU A 63 4.98 29.45 -24.36
C LEU A 63 4.31 29.43 -22.97
N GLY A 64 3.44 30.40 -22.67
CA GLY A 64 2.80 30.54 -21.36
C GLY A 64 1.89 29.38 -20.90
N PRO A 65 1.04 28.80 -21.77
CA PRO A 65 0.09 27.74 -21.40
C PRO A 65 0.79 26.41 -21.10
N PHE A 66 1.79 26.07 -21.90
CA PHE A 66 2.61 24.87 -21.75
C PHE A 66 3.43 24.92 -20.46
N ALA A 67 4.04 26.07 -20.16
CA ALA A 67 4.77 26.27 -18.91
C ALA A 67 3.88 26.14 -17.66
N ALA A 68 2.66 26.68 -17.70
CA ALA A 68 1.70 26.56 -16.61
C ALA A 68 1.20 25.11 -16.43
N ALA A 69 0.94 24.40 -17.53
CA ALA A 69 0.53 22.99 -17.51
C ALA A 69 1.65 22.07 -16.98
N LEU A 70 2.90 22.31 -17.39
CA LEU A 70 4.09 21.59 -16.92
C LEU A 70 4.32 21.81 -15.42
N SER A 71 4.23 23.05 -14.93
CA SER A 71 4.39 23.35 -13.50
C SER A 71 3.30 22.69 -12.66
N LEU A 72 2.04 22.82 -13.10
CA LEU A 72 0.91 22.19 -12.42
C LEU A 72 1.04 20.66 -12.41
N GLY A 73 1.44 20.09 -13.55
CA GLY A 73 1.59 18.65 -13.70
C GLY A 73 2.73 18.08 -12.86
N ALA A 74 3.90 18.71 -12.90
CA ALA A 74 5.04 18.37 -12.06
C ALA A 74 4.66 18.45 -10.57
N GLY A 75 3.97 19.52 -10.15
CA GLY A 75 3.55 19.69 -8.76
C GLY A 75 2.58 18.60 -8.29
N VAL A 76 1.57 18.25 -9.09
CA VAL A 76 0.63 17.15 -8.78
C VAL A 76 1.36 15.81 -8.70
N LEU A 77 2.24 15.51 -9.65
CA LEU A 77 3.02 14.26 -9.65
C LEU A 77 3.92 14.18 -8.42
N LEU A 78 4.53 15.29 -8.04
CA LEU A 78 5.42 15.38 -6.89
C LEU A 78 4.67 15.24 -5.56
N LEU A 79 3.42 15.72 -5.47
CA LEU A 79 2.50 15.45 -4.35
C LEU A 79 2.12 13.97 -4.21
N LEU A 80 1.92 13.28 -5.34
CA LEU A 80 1.65 11.84 -5.32
C LEU A 80 2.89 11.06 -4.89
N LEU A 81 4.06 11.44 -5.40
CA LEU A 81 5.34 10.83 -5.06
C LEU A 81 5.72 11.08 -3.60
N ALA A 82 5.38 12.24 -3.03
CA ALA A 82 5.66 12.58 -1.63
C ALA A 82 5.17 11.49 -0.66
N ARG A 83 3.95 10.99 -0.83
CA ARG A 83 3.42 9.90 0.02
C ARG A 83 4.14 8.57 -0.17
N GLY A 84 4.68 8.31 -1.36
CA GLY A 84 5.52 7.13 -1.62
C GLY A 84 6.92 7.28 -1.04
N LEU A 85 7.48 8.50 -1.05
CA LEU A 85 8.75 8.85 -0.42
C LEU A 85 8.66 8.78 1.10
N GLU A 86 7.56 9.24 1.71
CA GLU A 86 7.30 9.08 3.15
C GLU A 86 7.30 7.60 3.56
N ARG A 87 6.80 6.73 2.68
CA ARG A 87 6.85 5.27 2.84
C ARG A 87 8.22 4.67 2.53
N GLY A 88 9.20 5.40 2.00
CA GLY A 88 10.49 4.84 1.62
C GLY A 88 10.45 3.96 0.37
N GLU A 89 9.43 4.12 -0.49
CA GLU A 89 9.28 3.29 -1.68
C GLU A 89 10.33 3.59 -2.75
N ARG A 90 11.05 2.55 -3.20
CA ARG A 90 12.11 2.69 -4.22
C ARG A 90 11.58 3.23 -5.56
N ARG A 91 10.32 2.94 -5.90
CA ARG A 91 9.68 3.45 -7.13
C ARG A 91 9.44 4.95 -7.04
N ALA A 92 8.91 5.42 -5.90
CA ALA A 92 8.69 6.83 -5.66
C ALA A 92 10.01 7.60 -5.69
N TRP A 93 11.07 7.03 -5.10
CA TRP A 93 12.42 7.58 -5.19
C TRP A 93 12.92 7.70 -6.62
N ARG A 94 12.86 6.63 -7.44
CA ARG A 94 13.28 6.68 -8.85
C ARG A 94 12.51 7.72 -9.66
N ALA A 95 11.19 7.75 -9.49
CA ALA A 95 10.34 8.70 -10.20
C ALA A 95 10.63 10.15 -9.76
N ALA A 96 10.87 10.40 -8.46
CA ALA A 96 11.27 11.72 -7.98
C ALA A 96 12.65 12.15 -8.51
N VAL A 97 13.63 11.23 -8.52
CA VAL A 97 14.98 11.48 -9.05
C VAL A 97 14.96 11.81 -10.54
N VAL A 98 13.99 11.31 -11.31
CA VAL A 98 13.79 11.67 -12.72
C VAL A 98 12.97 12.95 -12.86
N LEU A 99 11.88 13.08 -12.12
CA LEU A 99 10.95 14.21 -12.22
C LEU A 99 11.58 15.54 -11.81
N LEU A 100 12.42 15.55 -10.76
CA LEU A 100 13.05 16.77 -10.24
C LEU A 100 13.98 17.45 -11.27
N PRO A 101 14.95 16.75 -11.90
CA PRO A 101 15.76 17.32 -12.99
C PRO A 101 14.92 17.75 -14.20
N VAL A 102 13.96 16.93 -14.63
CA VAL A 102 13.11 17.25 -15.79
C VAL A 102 12.30 18.52 -15.53
N GLY A 103 11.71 18.64 -14.33
CA GLY A 103 11.01 19.84 -13.89
C GLY A 103 11.92 21.06 -13.81
N ALA A 104 13.15 20.91 -13.29
CA ALA A 104 14.13 22.00 -13.23
C ALA A 104 14.51 22.51 -14.62
N VAL A 105 14.77 21.60 -15.58
CA VAL A 105 15.08 21.95 -16.97
C VAL A 105 13.89 22.67 -17.62
N ALA A 106 12.66 22.19 -17.39
CA ALA A 106 11.46 22.85 -17.90
C ALA A 106 11.28 24.27 -17.32
N GLN A 107 11.40 24.44 -16.00
CA GLN A 107 11.30 25.76 -15.36
C GLN A 107 12.38 26.72 -15.86
N PHE A 108 13.60 26.22 -16.11
CA PHE A 108 14.67 27.02 -16.68
C PHE A 108 14.39 27.40 -18.14
N ALA A 109 14.02 26.44 -18.98
CA ALA A 109 13.77 26.66 -20.39
C ALA A 109 12.61 27.63 -20.65
N TYR A 110 11.52 27.52 -19.88
CA TYR A 110 10.29 28.29 -20.12
C TYR A 110 10.15 29.56 -19.28
N ARG A 111 10.75 29.64 -18.08
CA ARG A 111 10.59 30.78 -17.16
C ARG A 111 11.90 31.43 -16.73
N HIS A 112 13.05 30.89 -17.15
CA HIS A 112 14.40 31.35 -16.76
C HIS A 112 14.55 31.59 -15.25
N SER A 113 13.82 30.81 -14.43
CA SER A 113 13.75 31.00 -12.99
C SER A 113 14.89 30.24 -12.30
N LEU A 114 15.84 30.99 -11.71
CA LEU A 114 16.92 30.41 -10.91
C LEU A 114 16.37 29.65 -9.69
N LEU A 115 15.34 30.18 -9.03
CA LEU A 115 14.69 29.52 -7.90
C LEU A 115 14.00 28.20 -8.31
N GLY A 116 13.43 28.14 -9.52
CA GLY A 116 12.83 26.93 -10.08
C GLY A 116 13.82 25.81 -10.37
N VAL A 117 15.11 26.11 -10.43
CA VAL A 117 16.21 25.14 -10.60
C VAL A 117 16.83 24.75 -9.27
N LEU A 118 17.04 25.74 -8.39
CA LEU A 118 17.68 25.53 -7.09
C LEU A 118 16.86 24.65 -6.16
N VAL A 119 15.54 24.81 -6.10
CA VAL A 119 14.67 24.03 -5.21
C VAL A 119 14.67 22.54 -5.58
N PRO A 120 14.46 22.13 -6.86
CA PRO A 120 14.57 20.73 -7.23
C PRO A 120 15.96 20.13 -7.00
N LEU A 121 17.05 20.88 -7.24
CA LEU A 121 18.42 20.43 -6.97
C LEU A 121 18.66 20.20 -5.47
N ALA A 122 18.17 21.11 -4.62
CA ALA A 122 18.27 20.99 -3.17
C ALA A 122 17.48 19.79 -2.63
N LEU A 123 16.37 19.40 -3.27
CA LEU A 123 15.63 18.17 -2.95
C LEU A 123 16.29 16.91 -3.53
N LEU A 124 16.94 17.02 -4.68
CA LEU A 124 17.62 15.90 -5.35
C LEU A 124 18.86 15.43 -4.57
N ALA A 125 19.65 16.36 -4.04
CA ALA A 125 20.85 16.04 -3.27
C ALA A 125 20.61 15.06 -2.09
N PRO A 126 19.68 15.31 -1.15
CA PRO A 126 19.40 14.39 -0.04
C PRO A 126 18.81 13.06 -0.53
N LEU A 127 18.00 13.06 -1.60
CA LEU A 127 17.48 11.83 -2.21
C LEU A 127 18.60 10.93 -2.75
N LEU A 128 19.63 11.51 -3.39
CA LEU A 128 20.76 10.75 -3.91
C LEU A 128 21.71 10.28 -2.81
N LEU A 129 22.00 11.14 -1.82
CA LEU A 129 22.90 10.83 -0.71
C LEU A 129 22.35 9.71 0.19
N HIS A 130 21.03 9.67 0.38
CA HIS A 130 20.38 8.70 1.27
C HIS A 130 19.60 7.63 0.49
N ARG A 131 20.08 7.25 -0.70
CA ARG A 131 19.44 6.25 -1.57
C ARG A 131 19.12 4.93 -0.88
N ASP A 132 19.95 4.53 0.09
CA ASP A 132 19.83 3.26 0.80
C ASP A 132 18.63 3.24 1.76
N ARG A 133 18.09 4.43 2.11
CA ARG A 133 16.87 4.56 2.91
C ARG A 133 15.59 4.31 2.11
N PHE A 134 15.67 4.24 0.77
CA PHE A 134 14.55 3.97 -0.12
C PHE A 134 14.64 2.56 -0.74
N ALA A 135 14.93 1.55 0.09
CA ALA A 135 15.19 0.18 -0.36
C ALA A 135 13.95 -0.73 -0.43
N ALA A 136 12.76 -0.22 -0.14
CA ALA A 136 11.56 -1.04 -0.03
C ALA A 136 11.23 -1.77 -1.34
N LEU A 137 11.03 -3.08 -1.23
CA LEU A 137 10.70 -3.94 -2.37
C LEU A 137 9.31 -3.60 -2.90
N PRO A 138 9.18 -3.36 -4.21
CA PRO A 138 7.89 -3.10 -4.80
C PRO A 138 7.03 -4.36 -4.91
N ASP A 139 5.71 -4.23 -4.73
CA ASP A 139 4.79 -5.34 -5.00
C ASP A 139 4.82 -5.70 -6.51
N PRO A 140 5.14 -6.96 -6.88
CA PRO A 140 5.31 -7.38 -8.27
C PRO A 140 4.02 -7.40 -9.10
N ARG A 141 2.83 -7.24 -8.51
CA ARG A 141 1.55 -7.22 -9.26
C ARG A 141 1.10 -5.83 -9.67
N SER A 142 1.39 -4.81 -8.86
CA SER A 142 1.11 -3.40 -9.16
C SER A 142 1.75 -2.93 -10.48
N ARG A 143 2.92 -3.47 -10.85
CA ARG A 143 3.64 -3.07 -12.09
C ARG A 143 2.85 -3.35 -13.36
N TRP A 144 2.13 -4.47 -13.41
CA TRP A 144 1.39 -4.86 -14.61
C TRP A 144 0.11 -4.04 -14.77
N ARG A 145 -0.52 -3.65 -13.67
CA ARG A 145 -1.68 -2.75 -13.70
C ARG A 145 -1.29 -1.33 -14.07
N ALA A 146 -0.20 -0.82 -13.52
CA ALA A 146 0.32 0.49 -13.89
C ALA A 146 0.73 0.52 -15.37
N LEU A 147 1.42 -0.52 -15.86
CA LEU A 147 1.78 -0.64 -17.27
C LEU A 147 0.55 -0.74 -18.18
N ALA A 148 -0.43 -1.59 -17.82
CA ALA A 148 -1.68 -1.70 -18.58
C ALA A 148 -2.46 -0.37 -18.61
N ASN A 149 -2.50 0.36 -17.49
CA ASN A 149 -3.12 1.68 -17.43
C ASN A 149 -2.38 2.69 -18.32
N LEU A 150 -1.05 2.70 -18.28
CA LEU A 150 -0.23 3.58 -19.11
C LEU A 150 -0.48 3.33 -20.60
N VAL A 151 -0.51 2.07 -21.01
CA VAL A 151 -0.77 1.70 -22.42
C VAL A 151 -2.20 2.08 -22.81
N LEU A 152 -3.19 1.74 -22.00
CA LEU A 152 -4.60 1.98 -22.32
C LEU A 152 -4.94 3.49 -22.32
N MET A 153 -4.54 4.22 -21.28
CA MET A 153 -4.78 5.66 -21.19
C MET A 153 -3.89 6.45 -22.15
N GLY A 154 -2.65 6.00 -22.40
CA GLY A 154 -1.78 6.58 -23.41
C GLY A 154 -2.37 6.46 -24.81
N ALA A 155 -2.82 5.25 -25.20
CA ALA A 155 -3.49 5.04 -26.48
C ALA A 155 -4.79 5.85 -26.60
N GLY A 156 -5.62 5.87 -25.55
CA GLY A 156 -6.84 6.68 -25.53
C GLY A 156 -6.55 8.18 -25.64
N SER A 157 -5.53 8.68 -24.95
CA SER A 157 -5.12 10.09 -24.99
C SER A 157 -4.52 10.48 -26.35
N LEU A 158 -3.77 9.58 -26.99
CA LEU A 158 -3.27 9.77 -28.36
C LEU A 158 -4.43 9.84 -29.37
N LEU A 159 -5.38 8.91 -29.29
CA LEU A 159 -6.55 8.88 -30.18
C LEU A 159 -7.42 10.13 -29.99
N LEU A 160 -7.73 10.48 -28.74
CA LEU A 160 -8.53 11.66 -28.43
C LEU A 160 -7.79 12.96 -28.79
N GLY A 161 -6.48 13.03 -28.56
CA GLY A 161 -5.65 14.14 -28.99
C GLY A 161 -5.65 14.31 -30.51
N LEU A 162 -5.59 13.22 -31.26
CA LEU A 162 -5.68 13.25 -32.72
C LEU A 162 -7.06 13.75 -33.19
N VAL A 163 -8.14 13.37 -32.49
CA VAL A 163 -9.49 13.91 -32.74
C VAL A 163 -9.54 15.41 -32.46
N VAL A 164 -8.99 15.88 -31.32
CA VAL A 164 -8.95 17.31 -30.96
C VAL A 164 -8.19 18.13 -32.00
N VAL A 165 -7.02 17.64 -32.44
CA VAL A 165 -6.19 18.28 -33.48
C VAL A 165 -6.89 18.27 -34.84
N SER A 166 -7.62 17.19 -35.17
CA SER A 166 -8.29 17.03 -36.47
C SER A 166 -9.68 17.66 -36.54
N ALA A 167 -10.30 18.02 -35.42
CA ALA A 167 -11.63 18.62 -35.34
C ALA A 167 -11.67 20.12 -35.72
N HIS A 168 -10.50 20.77 -35.88
CA HIS A 168 -10.40 22.21 -36.17
C HIS A 168 -9.75 22.53 -37.54
N PRO A 169 -10.12 21.87 -38.66
CA PRO A 169 -9.41 22.00 -39.94
C PRO A 169 -9.35 23.43 -40.48
N GLY A 170 -10.33 24.28 -40.17
CA GLY A 170 -10.38 25.69 -40.64
C GLY A 170 -9.41 26.65 -39.92
N SER A 171 -8.78 26.21 -38.83
CA SER A 171 -7.87 27.03 -38.02
C SER A 171 -6.41 26.64 -38.17
N LEU A 172 -6.09 25.53 -38.85
CA LEU A 172 -4.71 25.10 -39.08
C LEU A 172 -4.04 25.97 -40.13
N VAL A 173 -2.77 26.33 -39.88
CA VAL A 173 -1.93 26.99 -40.88
C VAL A 173 -1.24 25.92 -41.73
N GLY A 174 -1.62 25.81 -43.00
CA GLY A 174 -1.05 24.86 -43.97
C GLY A 174 -1.76 23.49 -44.01
N ASP A 175 -1.13 22.51 -44.68
CA ASP A 175 -1.61 21.12 -44.84
C ASP A 175 -0.68 20.13 -44.10
N PRO A 176 -0.73 20.06 -42.76
CA PRO A 176 0.15 19.18 -41.99
C PRO A 176 -0.18 17.72 -42.23
N SER A 177 0.87 16.92 -42.40
CA SER A 177 0.76 15.48 -42.61
C SER A 177 0.23 14.78 -41.35
N LEU A 178 -0.23 13.53 -41.51
CA LEU A 178 -0.65 12.72 -40.35
C LEU A 178 0.51 12.51 -39.35
N ALA A 179 1.75 12.49 -39.83
CA ALA A 179 2.95 12.40 -38.99
C ALA A 179 3.14 13.67 -38.14
N ASP A 180 2.92 14.85 -38.71
CA ASP A 180 3.05 16.12 -37.98
C ASP A 180 1.97 16.27 -36.92
N ARG A 181 0.74 15.82 -37.22
CA ARG A 181 -0.36 15.78 -36.24
C ARG A 181 -0.08 14.82 -35.10
N LEU A 182 0.44 13.63 -35.39
CA LEU A 182 0.86 12.66 -34.38
C LEU A 182 1.99 13.21 -33.51
N ALA A 183 3.00 13.85 -34.12
CA ALA A 183 4.08 14.51 -33.40
C ALA A 183 3.54 15.63 -32.51
N HIS A 184 2.62 16.47 -33.01
CA HIS A 184 2.02 17.54 -32.23
C HIS A 184 1.22 17.03 -31.03
N VAL A 185 0.43 15.96 -31.20
CA VAL A 185 -0.28 15.30 -30.09
C VAL A 185 0.71 14.75 -29.08
N LEU A 186 1.78 14.09 -29.53
CA LEU A 186 2.80 13.51 -28.66
C LEU A 186 3.51 14.61 -27.84
N TYR A 187 3.96 15.68 -28.47
CA TYR A 187 4.57 16.81 -27.78
C TYR A 187 3.58 17.47 -26.81
N GLY A 188 2.34 17.71 -27.25
CA GLY A 188 1.30 18.32 -26.41
C GLY A 188 0.93 17.48 -25.18
N LEU A 189 0.96 16.14 -25.27
CA LEU A 189 0.78 15.24 -24.13
C LEU A 189 1.88 15.39 -23.07
N PHE A 190 3.08 15.79 -23.47
CA PHE A 190 4.17 16.13 -22.55
C PHE A 190 4.19 17.61 -22.17
N GLY A 191 3.21 18.40 -22.61
CA GLY A 191 3.19 19.84 -22.39
C GLY A 191 4.27 20.59 -23.17
N LEU A 192 4.72 20.05 -24.30
CA LEU A 192 5.68 20.66 -25.21
C LEU A 192 4.97 21.22 -26.45
N GLU A 193 5.55 22.25 -27.04
CA GLU A 193 5.08 22.83 -28.29
C GLU A 193 5.39 21.87 -29.46
N GLY A 194 4.39 21.65 -30.33
CA GLY A 194 4.49 20.74 -31.45
C GLY A 194 4.53 21.46 -32.81
N PRO A 195 4.80 20.74 -33.91
CA PRO A 195 5.07 21.32 -35.24
C PRO A 195 3.83 21.88 -35.99
N VAL A 196 2.69 22.04 -35.31
CA VAL A 196 1.42 22.45 -35.94
C VAL A 196 0.98 23.78 -35.35
N ASP A 197 0.84 24.78 -36.23
CA ASP A 197 0.41 26.12 -35.88
C ASP A 197 -1.10 26.31 -36.11
N TYR A 198 -1.73 27.04 -35.19
CA TYR A 198 -3.15 27.38 -35.24
C TYR A 198 -3.35 28.89 -35.31
N ARG A 199 -4.35 29.35 -36.06
CA ARG A 199 -4.79 30.75 -36.08
C ARG A 199 -5.68 31.04 -34.86
N GLY A 200 -5.37 32.11 -34.13
CA GLY A 200 -6.16 32.62 -33.00
C GLY A 200 -6.02 31.80 -31.70
N ASP A 201 -7.01 31.88 -30.83
CA ASP A 201 -6.99 31.26 -29.48
C ASP A 201 -7.10 29.73 -29.49
N THR A 202 -7.29 29.10 -30.65
CA THR A 202 -7.41 27.64 -30.80
C THR A 202 -6.15 26.90 -30.33
N SER A 203 -4.97 27.52 -30.51
CA SER A 203 -3.69 26.97 -29.99
C SER A 203 -3.75 26.74 -28.48
N TRP A 204 -4.37 27.67 -27.75
CA TRP A 204 -4.50 27.61 -26.29
C TRP A 204 -5.37 26.44 -25.83
N THR A 205 -6.53 26.26 -26.48
CA THR A 205 -7.47 25.18 -26.17
C THR A 205 -6.88 23.80 -26.48
N VAL A 206 -6.21 23.66 -27.64
CA VAL A 206 -5.56 22.40 -28.03
C VAL A 206 -4.42 22.06 -27.07
N ALA A 207 -3.55 23.03 -26.76
CA ALA A 207 -2.46 22.86 -25.80
C ALA A 207 -2.98 22.43 -24.41
N PHE A 208 -4.03 23.09 -23.90
CA PHE A 208 -4.62 22.76 -22.61
C PHE A 208 -5.24 21.36 -22.59
N CYS A 209 -6.00 20.98 -23.62
CA CYS A 209 -6.60 19.65 -23.72
C CYS A 209 -5.54 18.54 -23.80
N LEU A 210 -4.50 18.71 -24.62
CA LEU A 210 -3.42 17.73 -24.76
C LEU A 210 -2.61 17.59 -23.46
N GLY A 211 -2.24 18.72 -22.83
CA GLY A 211 -1.54 18.72 -21.55
C GLY A 211 -2.37 18.11 -20.43
N ALA A 212 -3.68 18.37 -20.38
CA ALA A 212 -4.59 17.77 -19.41
C ALA A 212 -4.71 16.24 -19.58
N LEU A 213 -4.79 15.75 -20.82
CA LEU A 213 -4.82 14.30 -21.12
C LEU A 213 -3.51 13.61 -20.72
N GLY A 214 -2.38 14.25 -21.01
CA GLY A 214 -1.06 13.77 -20.62
C GLY A 214 -0.90 13.71 -19.11
N LEU A 215 -1.28 14.79 -18.42
CA LEU A 215 -1.26 14.84 -16.96
C LEU A 215 -2.17 13.80 -16.33
N LEU A 216 -3.41 13.64 -16.82
CA LEU A 216 -4.34 12.63 -16.33
C LEU A 216 -3.76 11.22 -16.48
N THR A 217 -3.13 10.92 -17.62
CA THR A 217 -2.47 9.65 -17.88
C THR A 217 -1.29 9.41 -16.93
N ALA A 218 -0.46 10.43 -16.71
CA ALA A 218 0.68 10.35 -15.79
C ALA A 218 0.21 10.16 -14.34
N VAL A 219 -0.76 10.96 -13.88
CA VAL A 219 -1.32 10.91 -12.52
C VAL A 219 -1.95 9.56 -12.23
N THR A 220 -2.81 9.06 -13.11
CA THR A 220 -3.47 7.75 -12.91
C THR A 220 -2.45 6.61 -12.89
N THR A 221 -1.44 6.67 -13.76
CA THR A 221 -0.37 5.66 -13.83
C THR A 221 0.50 5.68 -12.57
N VAL A 222 0.95 6.85 -12.13
CA VAL A 222 1.74 7.01 -10.90
C VAL A 222 0.92 6.59 -9.68
N PHE A 223 -0.35 7.00 -9.60
CA PHE A 223 -1.25 6.59 -8.52
C PHE A 223 -1.38 5.07 -8.44
N LEU A 224 -1.59 4.37 -9.56
CA LEU A 224 -1.67 2.90 -9.59
C LEU A 224 -0.32 2.23 -9.29
N ALA A 225 0.79 2.83 -9.71
CA ALA A 225 2.13 2.32 -9.45
C ALA A 225 2.54 2.42 -7.97
N LEU A 226 2.03 3.44 -7.26
CA LEU A 226 2.25 3.71 -5.83
C LEU A 226 1.14 3.18 -4.94
N ARG A 227 0.05 2.67 -5.52
CA ARG A 227 -1.07 2.11 -4.77
C ARG A 227 -0.57 0.86 -4.03
N PRO A 228 -0.67 0.81 -2.69
CA PRO A 228 -0.39 -0.41 -1.95
C PRO A 228 -1.38 -1.47 -2.41
N GLU A 229 -0.91 -2.45 -3.18
CA GLU A 229 -1.70 -3.64 -3.44
C GLU A 229 -1.68 -4.49 -2.19
N HIS A 230 -2.84 -4.99 -1.79
CA HIS A 230 -2.93 -5.95 -0.71
C HIS A 230 -2.29 -7.23 -1.23
N PRO A 231 -1.09 -7.63 -0.75
CA PRO A 231 -0.60 -8.96 -1.04
C PRO A 231 -1.69 -9.89 -0.51
N ALA A 232 -2.13 -10.83 -1.33
CA ALA A 232 -2.99 -11.88 -0.84
C ALA A 232 -2.13 -12.71 0.12
N ALA A 233 -2.10 -12.32 1.39
CA ALA A 233 -1.52 -13.08 2.47
C ALA A 233 -2.22 -14.44 2.44
N ARG A 234 -1.51 -15.45 1.95
CA ARG A 234 -2.03 -16.80 1.76
C ARG A 234 -1.12 -17.74 2.53
N LEU A 235 -1.71 -18.42 3.50
CA LEU A 235 -1.10 -19.54 4.18
C LEU A 235 -0.93 -20.67 3.15
N THR A 236 0.31 -21.03 2.84
CA THR A 236 0.58 -22.18 1.96
C THR A 236 0.25 -23.48 2.69
N GLU A 237 0.10 -24.59 1.94
CA GLU A 237 -0.17 -25.89 2.59
C GLU A 237 0.97 -26.35 3.49
N GLU A 238 2.22 -26.01 3.13
CA GLU A 238 3.40 -26.31 3.95
C GLU A 238 3.42 -25.47 5.23
N ASP A 239 3.15 -24.17 5.11
CA ASP A 239 3.02 -23.27 6.26
C ASP A 239 1.90 -23.74 7.20
N GLU A 240 0.76 -24.15 6.64
CA GLU A 240 -0.38 -24.67 7.39
C GLU A 240 0.01 -25.94 8.17
N LYS A 241 0.76 -26.86 7.56
CA LYS A 241 1.27 -28.08 8.23
C LYS A 241 2.21 -27.73 9.39
N ARG A 242 3.18 -26.83 9.17
CA ARG A 242 4.14 -26.40 10.20
C ARG A 242 3.44 -25.68 11.35
N LEU A 243 2.50 -24.80 11.03
CA LEU A 243 1.71 -24.06 12.02
C LEU A 243 0.83 -24.99 12.85
N ARG A 244 0.19 -26.00 12.24
CA ARG A 244 -0.55 -27.04 12.96
C ARG A 244 0.35 -27.84 13.91
N ALA A 245 1.59 -28.14 13.52
CA ALA A 245 2.54 -28.83 14.39
C ALA A 245 2.92 -27.98 15.62
N LEU A 246 3.12 -26.66 15.44
CA LEU A 246 3.36 -25.74 16.56
C LEU A 246 2.15 -25.65 17.48
N LEU A 247 0.94 -25.54 16.92
CA LEU A 247 -0.30 -25.49 17.70
C LEU A 247 -0.56 -26.80 18.46
N ALA A 248 -0.22 -27.96 17.89
CA ALA A 248 -0.35 -29.23 18.59
C ALA A 248 0.56 -29.32 19.83
N ARG A 249 1.75 -28.69 19.79
CA ARG A 249 2.73 -28.69 20.88
C ARG A 249 2.52 -27.58 21.91
N HIS A 250 2.10 -26.39 21.45
CA HIS A 250 2.11 -25.16 22.26
C HIS A 250 0.75 -24.42 22.28
N GLY A 251 -0.28 -24.93 21.60
CA GLY A 251 -1.58 -24.28 21.43
C GLY A 251 -2.53 -24.37 22.64
N GLY A 252 -2.08 -24.89 23.78
CA GLY A 252 -2.86 -24.96 25.01
C GLY A 252 -3.00 -23.61 25.74
N ARG A 253 -2.24 -22.59 25.32
CA ARG A 253 -2.34 -21.24 25.89
C ARG A 253 -3.56 -20.50 25.33
N PRO A 254 -4.20 -19.61 26.12
CA PRO A 254 -5.26 -18.74 25.64
C PRO A 254 -4.68 -17.68 24.69
N SER A 255 -4.33 -18.09 23.48
CA SER A 255 -3.93 -17.21 22.38
C SER A 255 -4.97 -17.33 21.26
N PRO A 256 -5.01 -16.38 20.31
CA PRO A 256 -5.91 -16.46 19.14
C PRO A 256 -5.54 -17.59 18.16
N GLY A 257 -5.00 -18.72 18.61
CA GLY A 257 -4.65 -19.89 17.81
C GLY A 257 -5.80 -20.40 16.91
N ARG A 258 -7.07 -20.15 17.28
CA ARG A 258 -8.23 -20.45 16.43
C ARG A 258 -8.22 -19.67 15.12
N SER A 259 -7.73 -18.44 15.12
CA SER A 259 -7.65 -17.59 13.92
C SER A 259 -6.33 -17.72 13.18
N ALA A 260 -5.33 -18.41 13.74
CA ALA A 260 -4.01 -18.61 13.14
C ALA A 260 -4.07 -19.41 11.83
N LEU A 261 -4.94 -20.43 11.77
CA LEU A 261 -5.10 -21.30 10.59
C LEU A 261 -6.03 -20.71 9.52
N ARG A 262 -6.43 -19.44 9.64
CA ARG A 262 -7.24 -18.82 8.60
C ARG A 262 -6.40 -18.56 7.35
N ARG A 263 -6.91 -18.97 6.20
CA ARG A 263 -6.24 -18.86 4.89
C ARG A 263 -6.11 -17.43 4.36
N ASP A 264 -6.71 -16.45 5.01
CA ASP A 264 -6.55 -15.02 4.70
C ASP A 264 -5.37 -14.36 5.42
N LYS A 265 -4.53 -15.16 6.08
CA LYS A 265 -3.32 -14.73 6.80
C LYS A 265 -2.08 -15.36 6.18
N ALA A 266 -0.96 -14.67 6.36
CA ALA A 266 0.37 -15.18 6.11
C ALA A 266 1.05 -15.49 7.46
N VAL A 267 2.19 -16.14 7.41
CA VAL A 267 2.96 -16.51 8.60
C VAL A 267 4.44 -16.25 8.37
N VAL A 268 5.11 -15.75 9.41
CA VAL A 268 6.57 -15.69 9.48
C VAL A 268 7.03 -16.63 10.59
N PHE A 269 7.99 -17.49 10.30
CA PHE A 269 8.59 -18.38 11.30
C PHE A 269 9.87 -17.77 11.85
N SER A 270 10.13 -18.00 13.14
CA SER A 270 11.45 -17.79 13.74
C SER A 270 12.52 -18.58 12.99
N PRO A 271 13.80 -18.13 13.00
CA PRO A 271 14.91 -18.87 12.41
C PRO A 271 15.01 -20.32 12.93
N SER A 272 14.69 -20.54 14.21
CA SER A 272 14.69 -21.87 14.82
C SER A 272 13.48 -22.75 14.42
N GLY A 273 12.45 -22.17 13.79
CA GLY A 273 11.21 -22.85 13.46
C GLY A 273 10.30 -23.17 14.66
N ARG A 274 10.70 -22.80 15.90
CA ARG A 274 9.97 -23.14 17.14
C ARG A 274 8.90 -22.12 17.54
N ALA A 275 8.87 -20.97 16.87
CA ALA A 275 7.82 -19.96 16.99
C ALA A 275 7.44 -19.37 15.62
N ALA A 276 6.23 -18.82 15.53
CA ALA A 276 5.70 -18.19 14.33
C ALA A 276 4.76 -17.00 14.65
N VAL A 277 4.78 -15.96 13.83
CA VAL A 277 3.82 -14.84 13.88
C VAL A 277 2.90 -14.93 12.68
N THR A 278 1.59 -15.07 12.93
CA THR A 278 0.59 -14.96 11.87
C THR A 278 0.14 -13.52 11.71
N TYR A 279 -0.02 -13.07 10.47
CA TYR A 279 -0.33 -11.67 10.19
C TYR A 279 -1.17 -11.48 8.93
N ARG A 280 -1.71 -10.27 8.77
CA ARG A 280 -2.37 -9.82 7.55
C ARG A 280 -1.95 -8.39 7.22
N VAL A 281 -1.89 -8.07 5.93
CA VAL A 281 -1.64 -6.70 5.47
C VAL A 281 -2.96 -6.03 5.08
N VAL A 282 -3.25 -4.87 5.66
CA VAL A 282 -4.43 -4.06 5.37
C VAL A 282 -4.00 -2.60 5.27
N GLY A 283 -4.22 -1.97 4.10
CA GLY A 283 -3.95 -0.54 3.93
C GLY A 283 -2.50 -0.11 4.19
N GLY A 284 -1.52 -0.98 3.91
CA GLY A 284 -0.10 -0.72 4.21
C GLY A 284 0.33 -1.03 5.65
N VAL A 285 -0.60 -1.43 6.51
CA VAL A 285 -0.30 -1.89 7.87
C VAL A 285 -0.19 -3.41 7.89
N MET A 286 0.90 -3.93 8.44
CA MET A 286 1.13 -5.35 8.66
C MET A 286 0.72 -5.68 10.10
N ILE A 287 -0.43 -6.32 10.25
CA ILE A 287 -1.08 -6.56 11.54
C ILE A 287 -0.81 -8.01 11.98
N ALA A 288 -0.04 -8.19 13.05
CA ALA A 288 0.13 -9.46 13.74
C ALA A 288 -1.13 -9.83 14.53
N ASP A 289 -1.52 -11.10 14.46
CA ASP A 289 -2.67 -11.67 15.16
C ASP A 289 -2.26 -12.17 16.55
N GLY A 290 -2.15 -11.23 17.49
CA GLY A 290 -1.83 -11.49 18.89
C GLY A 290 -0.42 -12.02 19.13
N ASP A 291 -0.33 -12.99 20.03
CA ASP A 291 0.95 -13.55 20.49
C ASP A 291 1.59 -14.44 19.42
N PRO A 292 2.93 -14.49 19.34
CA PRO A 292 3.60 -15.51 18.56
C PRO A 292 3.19 -16.92 19.03
N ILE A 293 3.03 -17.83 18.08
CA ILE A 293 2.65 -19.23 18.32
C ILE A 293 3.91 -20.06 18.44
N GLY A 294 4.07 -20.77 19.56
CA GLY A 294 5.20 -21.68 19.79
C GLY A 294 5.92 -21.41 21.11
N ASP A 295 7.18 -21.83 21.19
CA ASP A 295 8.02 -21.64 22.38
C ASP A 295 8.32 -20.15 22.61
N VAL A 296 8.06 -19.67 23.83
CA VAL A 296 8.29 -18.29 24.27
C VAL A 296 9.75 -17.88 24.07
N ALA A 297 10.68 -18.81 24.31
CA ALA A 297 12.11 -18.53 24.11
C ALA A 297 12.46 -18.22 22.63
N ALA A 298 11.62 -18.67 21.69
CA ALA A 298 11.80 -18.41 20.26
C ALA A 298 10.95 -17.23 19.73
N TRP A 299 10.11 -16.61 20.58
CA TRP A 299 9.27 -15.46 20.17
C TRP A 299 10.08 -14.27 19.64
N PRO A 300 11.19 -13.84 20.28
CA PRO A 300 11.97 -12.70 19.78
C PRO A 300 12.42 -12.89 18.33
N GLY A 301 12.90 -14.10 17.97
CA GLY A 301 13.32 -14.39 16.61
C GLY A 301 12.17 -14.41 15.59
N ALA A 302 10.95 -14.74 15.99
CA ALA A 302 9.79 -14.63 15.11
C ALA A 302 9.35 -13.17 14.92
N ILE A 303 9.39 -12.38 16.01
CA ILE A 303 9.08 -10.94 16.01
C ILE A 303 10.08 -10.17 15.14
N GLU A 304 11.37 -10.46 15.27
CA GLU A 304 12.42 -9.83 14.47
C GLU A 304 12.18 -10.07 12.97
N ARG A 305 11.93 -11.33 12.58
CA ARG A 305 11.61 -11.68 11.19
C ARG A 305 10.34 -11.00 10.68
N PHE A 306 9.32 -10.85 11.53
CA PHE A 306 8.11 -10.08 11.20
C PHE A 306 8.43 -8.60 10.97
N MET A 307 9.28 -8.00 11.80
CA MET A 307 9.72 -6.61 11.64
C MET A 307 10.57 -6.43 10.38
N ASP A 308 11.42 -7.39 10.04
CA ASP A 308 12.19 -7.37 8.80
C ASP A 308 11.30 -7.45 7.56
N GLU A 309 10.30 -8.32 7.58
CA GLU A 309 9.30 -8.44 6.52
C GLU A 309 8.49 -7.14 6.35
N ALA A 310 8.15 -6.47 7.46
CA ALA A 310 7.50 -5.17 7.46
C ALA A 310 8.41 -4.09 6.86
N ARG A 311 9.69 -4.01 7.27
CA ARG A 311 10.67 -3.06 6.74
C ARG A 311 10.96 -3.28 5.25
N ALA A 312 11.16 -4.52 4.84
CA ALA A 312 11.45 -4.89 3.45
C ALA A 312 10.36 -4.41 2.48
N HIS A 313 9.12 -4.29 2.96
CA HIS A 313 7.97 -3.86 2.16
C HIS A 313 7.41 -2.49 2.57
N SER A 314 8.13 -1.73 3.40
CA SER A 314 7.66 -0.43 3.92
C SER A 314 6.26 -0.46 4.53
N ARG A 315 5.96 -1.52 5.27
CA ARG A 315 4.69 -1.69 5.97
C ARG A 315 4.82 -1.22 7.40
N THR A 316 3.80 -0.52 7.89
CA THR A 316 3.73 -0.15 9.30
C THR A 316 3.38 -1.39 10.12
N PRO A 317 4.23 -1.86 11.05
CA PRO A 317 3.90 -3.00 11.89
C PRO A 317 2.86 -2.60 12.94
N ALA A 318 1.92 -3.49 13.23
CA ALA A 318 0.98 -3.37 14.33
C ALA A 318 0.64 -4.75 14.88
N VAL A 319 0.18 -4.81 16.13
CA VAL A 319 -0.22 -6.05 16.81
C VAL A 319 -1.63 -5.85 17.35
N MET A 320 -2.50 -6.84 17.18
CA MET A 320 -3.86 -6.79 17.71
C MET A 320 -4.18 -8.05 18.49
N GLY A 321 -4.72 -7.89 19.70
CA GLY A 321 -5.17 -9.02 20.52
C GLY A 321 -4.03 -9.87 21.09
N CYS A 322 -2.89 -9.26 21.42
CA CYS A 322 -1.86 -9.93 22.20
C CYS A 322 -2.26 -10.00 23.68
N SER A 323 -1.77 -11.01 24.39
CA SER A 323 -1.88 -11.10 25.84
C SER A 323 -0.99 -10.05 26.51
N GLY A 324 -1.13 -9.86 27.83
CA GLY A 324 -0.21 -9.00 28.60
C GLY A 324 1.26 -9.41 28.42
N THR A 325 1.56 -10.70 28.55
CA THR A 325 2.92 -11.23 28.32
C THR A 325 3.39 -11.04 26.88
N GLY A 326 2.51 -11.26 25.90
CA GLY A 326 2.83 -10.99 24.50
C GLY A 326 3.11 -9.52 24.25
N GLY A 327 2.32 -8.62 24.83
CA GLY A 327 2.47 -7.18 24.75
C GLY A 327 3.80 -6.69 25.31
N GLU A 328 4.23 -7.20 26.46
CA GLU A 328 5.54 -6.90 27.05
C GLU A 328 6.70 -7.33 26.13
N VAL A 329 6.61 -8.53 25.56
CA VAL A 329 7.62 -9.02 24.61
C VAL A 329 7.62 -8.17 23.34
N TRP A 330 6.47 -7.89 22.76
CA TRP A 330 6.36 -7.01 21.59
C TRP A 330 6.96 -5.63 21.86
N ALA A 331 6.57 -4.98 22.96
CA ALA A 331 7.08 -3.67 23.34
C ALA A 331 8.60 -3.68 23.52
N ARG A 332 9.14 -4.69 24.21
CA ARG A 332 10.59 -4.84 24.43
C ARG A 332 11.38 -5.07 23.14
N GLU A 333 10.90 -5.96 22.26
CA GLU A 333 11.64 -6.33 21.05
C GLU A 333 11.50 -5.30 19.91
N THR A 334 10.43 -4.49 19.92
CA THR A 334 10.11 -3.61 18.78
C THR A 334 10.04 -2.11 19.11
N GLY A 335 9.91 -1.74 20.38
CA GLY A 335 9.66 -0.36 20.80
C GLY A 335 8.25 0.14 20.45
N LEU A 336 7.30 -0.77 20.16
CA LEU A 336 5.90 -0.43 19.96
C LEU A 336 5.24 -0.05 21.28
N ASP A 337 4.38 0.97 21.22
CA ASP A 337 3.55 1.38 22.34
C ASP A 337 2.38 0.39 22.50
N ALA A 338 2.18 -0.09 23.73
CA ALA A 338 1.09 -1.00 24.07
C ALA A 338 -0.13 -0.20 24.55
N LEU A 339 -1.29 -0.48 23.96
CA LEU A 339 -2.57 0.08 24.37
C LEU A 339 -3.46 -1.06 24.85
N GLU A 340 -4.10 -0.89 26.01
CA GLU A 340 -4.99 -1.88 26.60
C GLU A 340 -6.46 -1.52 26.29
N PRO A 341 -7.10 -2.18 25.30
CA PRO A 341 -8.48 -1.86 24.93
C PRO A 341 -9.52 -2.43 25.92
N GLY A 342 -9.13 -3.41 26.74
CA GLY A 342 -9.98 -4.06 27.75
C GLY A 342 -9.71 -5.56 27.91
N ASP A 343 -10.48 -6.18 28.80
CA ASP A 343 -10.27 -7.56 29.23
C ASP A 343 -11.09 -8.60 28.46
N GLY A 344 -10.47 -9.75 28.18
CA GLY A 344 -11.15 -10.95 27.71
C GLY A 344 -11.72 -11.77 28.87
N ALA A 345 -12.97 -12.23 28.76
CA ALA A 345 -13.55 -13.14 29.74
C ALA A 345 -13.04 -14.58 29.54
N VAL A 346 -12.19 -15.06 30.45
CA VAL A 346 -11.70 -16.45 30.47
C VAL A 346 -12.48 -17.25 31.52
N VAL A 347 -13.03 -18.39 31.11
CA VAL A 347 -13.76 -19.31 32.00
C VAL A 347 -12.96 -20.59 32.14
N ASP A 348 -12.52 -20.90 33.36
CA ASP A 348 -11.93 -22.19 33.68
C ASP A 348 -13.03 -23.26 33.76
N VAL A 349 -13.07 -24.12 32.74
CA VAL A 349 -14.06 -25.20 32.65
C VAL A 349 -13.79 -26.31 33.66
N GLY A 350 -12.50 -26.57 33.97
CA GLY A 350 -12.10 -27.68 34.86
C GLY A 350 -12.40 -27.40 36.32
N GLY A 351 -12.22 -26.15 36.77
CA GLY A 351 -12.56 -25.70 38.12
C GLY A 351 -14.01 -25.24 38.30
N SER A 352 -14.75 -25.00 37.22
CA SER A 352 -16.15 -24.55 37.32
C SER A 352 -17.11 -25.69 37.65
N SER A 353 -17.80 -25.59 38.79
CA SER A 353 -18.93 -26.48 39.06
C SER A 353 -20.21 -25.97 38.38
N PRO A 354 -20.96 -26.82 37.66
CA PRO A 354 -22.28 -26.48 37.12
C PRO A 354 -23.34 -26.34 38.24
N THR A 355 -22.99 -26.72 39.47
CA THR A 355 -23.81 -26.57 40.66
C THR A 355 -23.22 -25.49 41.57
N GLY A 356 -24.11 -24.77 42.27
CA GLY A 356 -23.70 -23.68 43.16
C GLY A 356 -24.53 -22.41 43.00
N ARG A 357 -24.32 -21.47 43.94
CA ARG A 357 -25.03 -20.18 44.00
C ARG A 357 -24.60 -19.24 42.87
N ALA A 358 -23.30 -19.19 42.56
CA ALA A 358 -22.74 -18.29 41.53
C ALA A 358 -23.33 -18.54 40.12
N VAL A 359 -23.54 -19.80 39.74
CA VAL A 359 -24.08 -20.19 38.42
C VAL A 359 -25.61 -20.35 38.40
N ARG A 360 -26.32 -20.00 39.48
CA ARG A 360 -27.79 -20.17 39.60
C ARG A 360 -28.55 -19.49 38.45
N LYS A 361 -28.17 -18.26 38.10
CA LYS A 361 -28.83 -17.50 37.02
C LYS A 361 -28.63 -18.15 35.65
N VAL A 362 -27.43 -18.66 35.39
CA VAL A 362 -27.10 -19.40 34.16
C VAL A 362 -27.95 -20.67 34.09
N ARG A 363 -27.97 -21.47 35.18
CA ARG A 363 -28.77 -22.70 35.26
C ARG A 363 -30.26 -22.47 35.05
N GLN A 364 -30.83 -21.44 35.68
CA GLN A 364 -32.24 -21.07 35.47
C GLN A 364 -32.52 -20.68 34.01
N THR A 365 -31.59 -19.99 33.37
CA THR A 365 -31.69 -19.58 31.95
C THR A 365 -31.63 -20.80 31.03
N VAL A 366 -30.69 -21.72 31.27
CA VAL A 366 -30.57 -22.99 30.52
C VAL A 366 -31.86 -23.80 30.64
N ALA A 367 -32.36 -24.04 31.86
CA ALA A 367 -33.61 -24.77 32.07
C ALA A 367 -34.81 -24.12 31.38
N ARG A 368 -34.87 -22.78 31.32
CA ARG A 368 -35.91 -22.07 30.56
C ARG A 368 -35.80 -22.32 29.05
N ILE A 369 -34.60 -22.33 28.50
CA ILE A 369 -34.34 -22.60 27.07
C ILE A 369 -34.70 -24.07 26.75
N GLU A 370 -34.31 -25.01 27.60
CA GLU A 370 -34.63 -26.43 27.41
C GLU A 370 -36.14 -26.70 27.40
N ARG A 371 -36.92 -26.03 28.27
CA ARG A 371 -38.39 -26.11 28.24
C ARG A 371 -39.02 -25.65 26.92
N THR A 372 -38.31 -24.88 26.11
CA THR A 372 -38.76 -24.50 24.76
C THR A 372 -38.44 -25.53 23.68
N GLY A 373 -37.93 -26.71 24.07
CA GLY A 373 -37.56 -27.79 23.15
C GLY A 373 -36.26 -27.54 22.36
N ARG A 374 -35.47 -26.54 22.76
CA ARG A 374 -34.19 -26.22 22.11
C ARG A 374 -33.08 -27.12 22.63
N ALA A 375 -32.27 -27.65 21.72
CA ALA A 375 -31.12 -28.49 22.03
C ALA A 375 -29.85 -27.95 21.36
N THR A 376 -28.69 -28.25 21.95
CA THR A 376 -27.37 -27.91 21.38
C THR A 376 -26.63 -29.19 21.01
N ARG A 377 -25.98 -29.19 19.84
CA ARG A 377 -25.16 -30.31 19.35
C ARG A 377 -23.77 -29.80 18.98
N VAL A 378 -22.74 -30.53 19.37
CA VAL A 378 -21.34 -30.26 18.99
C VAL A 378 -20.92 -31.32 17.97
N ARG A 379 -20.43 -30.88 16.81
CA ARG A 379 -20.04 -31.74 15.68
C ARG A 379 -18.72 -31.24 15.12
N ARG A 380 -17.88 -32.15 14.59
CA ARG A 380 -16.70 -31.72 13.82
C ARG A 380 -17.15 -31.29 12.43
N VAL A 381 -16.46 -30.31 11.87
CA VAL A 381 -16.76 -29.79 10.52
C VAL A 381 -16.70 -30.91 9.46
N ARG A 382 -15.77 -31.86 9.60
CA ARG A 382 -15.64 -33.01 8.68
C ARG A 382 -16.82 -33.99 8.73
N ASP A 383 -17.62 -33.94 9.78
CA ASP A 383 -18.77 -34.83 9.97
C ASP A 383 -20.06 -34.18 9.43
N LEU A 384 -19.99 -32.98 8.85
CA LEU A 384 -21.13 -32.28 8.26
C LEU A 384 -21.33 -32.76 6.81
N GLY A 385 -22.55 -33.20 6.49
CA GLY A 385 -22.88 -33.77 5.17
C GLY A 385 -24.03 -33.05 4.47
N GLY A 386 -24.16 -33.28 3.16
CA GLY A 386 -25.27 -32.76 2.35
C GLY A 386 -25.39 -31.23 2.41
N ALA A 387 -26.60 -30.75 2.67
CA ALA A 387 -26.92 -29.31 2.70
C ALA A 387 -26.70 -28.64 4.08
N GLU A 388 -26.17 -29.35 5.07
CA GLU A 388 -25.95 -28.79 6.42
C GLU A 388 -24.99 -27.58 6.43
N PRO A 389 -23.82 -27.61 5.75
CA PRO A 389 -22.90 -26.47 5.71
C PRO A 389 -23.57 -25.20 5.16
N ASP A 390 -24.39 -25.35 4.11
CA ASP A 390 -25.09 -24.22 3.48
C ASP A 390 -26.19 -23.65 4.39
N ARG A 391 -26.88 -24.49 5.16
CA ARG A 391 -27.84 -24.04 6.18
C ARG A 391 -27.15 -23.25 7.28
N ILE A 392 -26.01 -23.74 7.78
CA ILE A 392 -25.21 -23.05 8.79
C ILE A 392 -24.70 -21.72 8.24
N HIS A 393 -24.21 -21.69 7.01
CA HIS A 393 -23.73 -20.47 6.36
C HIS A 393 -24.83 -19.43 6.20
N ARG A 394 -26.03 -19.84 5.75
CA ARG A 394 -27.20 -18.95 5.65
C ARG A 394 -27.66 -18.43 7.01
N ALA A 395 -27.76 -19.29 8.02
CA ALA A 395 -28.12 -18.88 9.38
C ALA A 395 -27.11 -17.86 9.95
N ALA A 396 -25.81 -18.10 9.77
CA ALA A 396 -24.76 -17.18 10.19
C ALA A 396 -24.75 -15.85 9.41
N SER A 397 -25.26 -15.85 8.18
CA SER A 397 -25.37 -14.64 7.36
C SER A 397 -26.60 -13.82 7.74
N ALA A 398 -27.71 -14.47 8.10
CA ALA A 398 -28.93 -13.83 8.57
C ALA A 398 -28.76 -13.16 9.95
N THR A 399 -27.79 -13.60 10.76
CA THR A 399 -27.48 -12.98 12.06
C THR A 399 -26.53 -11.80 11.97
N ARG A 400 -25.93 -11.50 10.81
CA ARG A 400 -25.14 -10.28 10.64
C ARG A 400 -26.08 -9.07 10.53
N PRO A 401 -25.87 -8.00 11.31
CA PRO A 401 -26.59 -6.76 11.09
C PRO A 401 -26.34 -6.26 9.65
N ALA A 402 -27.34 -5.66 9.02
CA ALA A 402 -27.35 -5.29 7.59
C ALA A 402 -26.27 -4.27 7.15
N ALA A 403 -25.36 -3.86 8.03
CA ALA A 403 -24.24 -2.98 7.73
C ALA A 403 -22.97 -3.79 7.49
N THR A 404 -22.77 -4.23 6.24
CA THR A 404 -21.48 -4.46 5.53
C THR A 404 -21.68 -5.48 4.40
N ALA A 405 -22.42 -5.10 3.36
CA ALA A 405 -22.38 -5.79 2.08
C ALA A 405 -21.08 -5.42 1.34
N SER A 406 -19.93 -5.96 1.79
CA SER A 406 -18.76 -6.10 0.91
C SER A 406 -19.02 -7.27 -0.04
N SER A 407 -18.77 -7.05 -1.33
CA SER A 407 -19.11 -7.93 -2.46
C SER A 407 -18.97 -9.44 -2.23
N PRO A 408 -19.87 -10.26 -2.81
CA PRO A 408 -19.83 -11.72 -2.64
C PRO A 408 -18.56 -12.34 -3.25
N PRO A 409 -18.03 -13.42 -2.66
CA PRO A 409 -16.90 -14.14 -3.23
C PRO A 409 -17.30 -14.78 -4.57
N ARG A 410 -16.53 -14.52 -5.62
CA ARG A 410 -16.63 -15.25 -6.89
C ARG A 410 -16.29 -16.72 -6.64
N THR A 411 -17.31 -17.57 -6.61
CA THR A 411 -17.14 -19.03 -6.73
C THR A 411 -16.67 -19.33 -8.15
N ARG A 412 -15.51 -19.96 -8.30
CA ARG A 412 -15.15 -20.64 -9.56
C ARG A 412 -15.92 -21.96 -9.58
N PRO A 413 -16.56 -22.34 -10.70
CA PRO A 413 -17.16 -23.66 -10.83
C PRO A 413 -16.06 -24.73 -10.84
N VAL A 414 -16.29 -25.79 -10.07
CA VAL A 414 -15.54 -27.04 -10.13
C VAL A 414 -15.94 -27.74 -11.43
N PRO A 415 -15.01 -28.21 -12.30
CA PRO A 415 -15.39 -28.99 -13.46
C PRO A 415 -15.97 -30.32 -13.00
N GLY A 416 -17.23 -30.58 -13.40
CA GLY A 416 -17.92 -31.82 -13.11
C GLY A 416 -17.20 -33.02 -13.75
N ARG A 417 -16.98 -34.06 -12.95
CA ARG A 417 -16.69 -35.41 -13.45
C ARG A 417 -17.96 -35.91 -14.14
N GLY A 418 -17.94 -35.99 -15.46
CA GLY A 418 -18.87 -36.80 -16.23
C GLY A 418 -18.56 -38.27 -15.96
N GLY A 419 -19.39 -38.90 -15.12
CA GLY A 419 -19.46 -40.35 -14.99
C GLY A 419 -20.73 -40.82 -15.69
N THR A 420 -20.57 -41.35 -16.89
CA THR A 420 -21.54 -42.19 -17.58
C THR A 420 -21.76 -43.47 -16.78
N SER A 421 -23.02 -43.81 -16.51
CA SER A 421 -23.44 -45.16 -16.14
C SER A 421 -24.64 -45.53 -17.00
N CYS A 422 -24.42 -46.49 -17.90
CA CYS A 422 -25.25 -47.69 -17.89
C CYS A 422 -24.86 -48.54 -16.69
#